data_AF-A0A5E4FFY9-F1
#
_entry.id   AF-A0A5E4FFY9-F1
#
_cell.length_a   1.000
_cell.length_b   1.000
_cell.length_c   1.000
_cell.angle_alpha   90.00
_cell.angle_beta   90.00
_cell.angle_gamma   90.00
#
_symmetry.space_group_name_H-M   'P 1'
#
loop_
_entity.id
_entity.type
_entity.pdbx_description
1 polymer ?
#
loop_
_entity_poly.entity_id
_entity_poly.type
_entity_poly.pdbx_seq_one_letter_code
_entity_poly.pdbx_strand_id
1 'polypeptide(L)'
;MSGKELGQELKELVSSLQDQGILDEQFDQMKAVQNEQNPCFVVNLITTFLGDAENILAQLRTYLSAEDPDEVNYPQVATLALTLKGSSSSVGGCRMALACSQLRDVSDVNDHEG
;
A
#
# COMPACT_ATOMS: atom_id res chain seq x y z
N MET A 1 -1.75 -21.92 30.85
CA MET A 1 -2.25 -21.23 29.64
C MET A 1 -1.46 -21.77 28.47
N SER A 2 -2.07 -22.53 27.56
CA SER A 2 -1.38 -22.93 26.33
C SER A 2 -1.22 -21.66 25.50
N GLY A 3 0.02 -21.21 25.29
CA GLY A 3 0.28 -20.14 24.33
C GLY A 3 -0.25 -20.58 22.96
N LYS A 4 -0.87 -19.67 22.21
CA LYS A 4 -1.29 -20.00 20.85
C LYS A 4 -0.04 -20.34 20.04
N GLU A 5 -0.15 -21.32 19.15
CA GLU A 5 0.92 -21.59 18.19
C GLU A 5 1.07 -20.37 17.26
N LEU A 6 2.31 -19.99 16.93
CA LEU A 6 2.60 -18.78 16.13
C LEU A 6 1.83 -18.74 14.81
N GLY A 7 1.61 -19.91 14.19
CA GLY A 7 0.81 -20.02 12.96
C GLY A 7 -0.67 -19.67 13.15
N GLN A 8 -1.25 -19.91 14.34
CA GLN A 8 -2.61 -19.53 14.66
C GLN A 8 -2.72 -18.02 14.90
N GLU A 9 -1.76 -17.42 15.59
CA GLU A 9 -1.72 -15.96 15.80
C GLU A 9 -1.61 -15.21 14.48
N LEU A 10 -0.78 -15.69 13.56
CA LEU A 10 -0.66 -15.10 12.22
C LEU A 10 -1.98 -15.17 11.44
N LYS A 11 -2.69 -16.31 11.49
CA LYS A 11 -3.99 -16.45 10.81
C LYS A 11 -5.03 -15.48 11.37
N GLU A 12 -5.09 -15.35 12.69
CA GLU A 12 -6.01 -14.43 13.36
C GLU A 12 -5.69 -12.97 13.03
N LEU A 13 -4.41 -12.61 12.96
CA LEU A 13 -3.99 -11.27 12.54
C LEU A 13 -4.43 -10.97 11.11
N VAL A 14 -4.17 -11.88 10.16
CA VAL A 14 -4.55 -11.70 8.75
C VAL A 14 -6.06 -11.57 8.60
N SER A 15 -6.83 -12.44 9.27
CA SER A 15 -8.30 -12.36 9.27
C SER A 15 -8.79 -11.02 9.80
N SER A 16 -8.22 -10.55 10.92
CA SER A 16 -8.58 -9.24 11.49
C SER A 16 -8.28 -8.07 10.55
N LEU A 17 -7.16 -8.13 9.81
CA LEU A 17 -6.82 -7.10 8.81
C LEU A 17 -7.77 -7.14 7.60
N GLN A 18 -8.23 -8.33 7.20
CA GLN A 18 -9.23 -8.51 6.14
C GLN A 18 -10.62 -8.03 6.58
N ASP A 19 -11.04 -8.33 7.81
CA ASP A 19 -12.32 -7.87 8.38
C ASP A 19 -12.37 -6.35 8.49
N GLN A 20 -11.23 -5.72 8.76
CA GLN A 20 -11.09 -4.26 8.72
C GLN A 20 -11.05 -3.72 7.28
N GLY A 21 -10.86 -4.55 6.26
CA GLY A 21 -10.68 -4.12 4.87
C GLY A 21 -9.35 -3.40 4.66
N ILE A 22 -8.31 -3.78 5.39
CA ILE A 22 -6.92 -3.34 5.16
C ILE A 22 -6.29 -4.23 4.08
N LEU A 23 -6.54 -5.53 4.17
CA LEU A 23 -6.11 -6.56 3.22
C LEU A 23 -7.31 -7.12 2.46
N ASP A 24 -7.07 -7.63 1.25
CA ASP A 24 -8.05 -8.37 0.45
C ASP A 24 -7.56 -9.79 0.11
N GLU A 25 -8.28 -10.47 -0.79
CA GLU A 25 -7.96 -11.83 -1.25
C GLU A 25 -6.62 -11.93 -1.99
N GLN A 26 -6.09 -10.82 -2.54
CA GLN A 26 -4.81 -10.81 -3.23
C GLN A 26 -3.66 -11.11 -2.27
N PHE A 27 -3.79 -10.76 -0.99
CA PHE A 27 -2.82 -11.12 0.05
C PHE A 27 -2.73 -12.65 0.26
N ASP A 28 -3.86 -13.36 0.21
CA ASP A 28 -3.87 -14.82 0.31
C ASP A 28 -3.33 -15.48 -0.95
N GLN A 29 -3.64 -14.94 -2.13
CA GLN A 29 -3.03 -15.38 -3.39
C GLN A 29 -1.51 -15.22 -3.37
N MET A 30 -1.01 -14.06 -2.90
CA MET A 30 0.43 -13.81 -2.73
C MET A 30 1.06 -14.82 -1.76
N LYS A 31 0.41 -15.11 -0.62
CA LYS A 31 0.90 -16.12 0.33
C LYS A 31 0.96 -17.52 -0.27
N ALA A 32 0.01 -17.89 -1.12
CA ALA A 32 -0.03 -19.20 -1.77
C ALA A 32 1.12 -19.44 -2.75
N VAL A 33 1.80 -18.39 -3.22
CA VAL A 33 2.99 -18.49 -4.10
C VAL A 33 4.23 -18.98 -3.35
N GLN A 34 4.30 -18.73 -2.03
CA GLN A 34 5.42 -19.19 -1.21
C GLN A 34 5.49 -20.72 -1.17
N ASN A 35 6.68 -21.26 -1.38
CA ASN A 35 6.93 -22.71 -1.41
C ASN A 35 8.33 -23.02 -0.86
N GLU A 36 8.68 -24.31 -0.80
CA GLU A 36 9.98 -24.77 -0.25
C GLU A 36 11.20 -24.24 -1.02
N GLN A 37 11.05 -23.91 -2.31
CA GLN A 37 12.13 -23.35 -3.13
C GLN A 37 12.29 -21.84 -2.94
N ASN A 38 11.25 -21.15 -2.45
CA ASN A 38 11.26 -19.73 -2.16
C ASN A 38 10.54 -19.42 -0.82
N PRO A 39 11.11 -19.84 0.32
CA PRO A 39 10.45 -19.74 1.62
C PRO A 39 10.31 -18.31 2.14
N CYS A 40 11.08 -17.36 1.59
CA CYS A 40 11.08 -15.95 2.01
C CYS A 40 10.24 -15.06 1.09
N PHE A 41 9.49 -15.62 0.14
CA PHE A 41 8.77 -14.84 -0.88
C PHE A 41 7.90 -13.73 -0.29
N VAL A 42 7.03 -14.07 0.67
CA VAL A 42 6.08 -13.12 1.28
C VAL A 42 6.82 -12.05 2.07
N VAL A 43 7.80 -12.44 2.89
CA VAL A 43 8.59 -11.50 3.69
C VAL A 43 9.33 -10.53 2.78
N ASN A 44 9.98 -11.02 1.73
CA ASN A 44 10.70 -10.17 0.78
C ASN A 44 9.76 -9.18 0.09
N LEU A 45 8.59 -9.61 -0.40
CA LEU A 45 7.62 -8.71 -1.03
C LEU A 45 7.11 -7.64 -0.06
N ILE A 46 6.75 -8.02 1.17
CA ILE A 46 6.27 -7.06 2.17
C ILE A 46 7.40 -6.09 2.56
N THR A 47 8.63 -6.55 2.74
CA THR A 47 9.78 -5.68 3.02
C THR A 47 10.04 -4.71 1.88
N THR A 48 10.01 -5.16 0.63
CA THR A 48 10.15 -4.28 -0.54
C THR A 48 9.02 -3.25 -0.59
N PHE A 49 7.76 -3.68 -0.43
CA PHE A 49 6.61 -2.79 -0.38
C PHE A 49 6.74 -1.71 0.70
N LEU A 50 7.16 -2.08 1.92
CA LEU A 50 7.33 -1.11 3.01
C LEU A 50 8.40 -0.06 2.68
N GLY A 51 9.53 -0.48 2.10
CA GLY A 51 10.58 0.44 1.67
C GLY A 51 10.12 1.38 0.56
N ASP A 52 9.42 0.85 -0.45
CA ASP A 52 8.86 1.66 -1.54
C ASP A 52 7.82 2.65 -1.01
N ALA A 53 6.93 2.19 -0.11
CA ALA A 53 5.89 3.01 0.49
C ALA A 53 6.46 4.16 1.32
N GLU A 54 7.47 3.91 2.17
CA GLU A 54 8.14 4.95 2.95
C GLU A 54 8.75 6.02 2.04
N ASN A 55 9.44 5.62 0.98
CA ASN A 55 10.06 6.54 0.03
C ASN A 55 9.01 7.37 -0.74
N ILE A 56 7.92 6.74 -1.19
CA ILE A 56 6.85 7.43 -1.91
C ILE A 56 6.11 8.41 -0.99
N LEU A 57 5.80 8.01 0.25
CA LEU A 57 5.11 8.88 1.22
C LEU A 57 5.97 10.10 1.59
N ALA A 58 7.29 9.95 1.69
CA ALA A 58 8.21 11.07 1.92
C ALA A 58 8.19 12.08 0.75
N GLN A 59 8.17 11.60 -0.49
CA GLN A 59 8.06 12.44 -1.68
C GLN A 59 6.69 13.12 -1.77
N LEU A 60 5.60 12.38 -1.53
CA LEU A 60 4.24 12.94 -1.47
C LEU A 60 4.16 14.07 -0.45
N ARG A 61 4.71 13.87 0.75
CA ARG A 61 4.77 14.92 1.78
C ARG A 61 5.52 16.16 1.31
N THR A 62 6.55 15.99 0.49
CA THR A 62 7.34 17.12 -0.04
C THR A 62 6.51 17.91 -1.05
N TYR A 63 5.88 17.24 -2.02
CA TYR A 63 5.05 17.91 -3.03
C TYR A 63 3.79 18.56 -2.44
N LEU A 64 3.23 17.99 -1.38
CA LEU A 64 2.05 18.51 -0.69
C LEU A 64 2.39 19.51 0.43
N SER A 65 3.66 19.91 0.60
CA SER A 65 4.06 20.83 1.68
C SER A 65 4.00 22.31 1.31
N ALA A 66 3.63 22.65 0.07
CA ALA A 66 3.42 24.03 -0.35
C ALA A 66 2.31 24.68 0.49
N GLU A 67 2.51 25.93 0.90
CA GLU A 67 1.50 26.71 1.63
C GLU A 67 0.34 27.13 0.71
N ASP A 68 0.65 27.37 -0.56
CA ASP A 68 -0.31 27.68 -1.61
C ASP A 68 -0.64 26.40 -2.41
N PRO A 69 -1.92 25.99 -2.49
CA PRO A 69 -2.37 24.90 -3.36
C PRO A 69 -1.95 25.06 -4.83
N ASP A 70 -1.85 26.30 -5.34
CA ASP A 70 -1.47 26.56 -6.74
C ASP A 70 0.02 26.26 -7.01
N GLU A 71 0.84 26.13 -5.95
CA GLU A 71 2.26 25.76 -6.04
C GLU A 71 2.49 24.24 -5.90
N VAL A 72 1.44 23.45 -5.64
CA VAL A 72 1.53 22.00 -5.52
C VAL A 72 1.76 21.37 -6.89
N ASN A 73 2.76 20.49 -7.00
CA ASN A 73 2.99 19.71 -8.22
C ASN A 73 2.04 18.51 -8.30
N TYR A 74 0.77 18.77 -8.65
CA TYR A 74 -0.26 17.74 -8.79
C TYR A 74 0.09 16.62 -9.78
N PRO A 75 0.75 16.87 -10.93
CA PRO A 75 1.22 15.81 -11.82
C PRO A 75 2.18 14.81 -11.14
N GLN A 76 3.09 15.28 -10.28
CA GLN A 76 3.98 14.40 -9.52
C GLN A 76 3.24 13.67 -8.41
N VAL A 77 2.29 14.32 -7.73
CA VAL A 77 1.42 13.67 -6.73
C VAL A 77 0.61 12.53 -7.38
N ALA A 78 -0.01 12.76 -8.53
CA ALA A 78 -0.75 11.75 -9.28
C ALA A 78 0.12 10.55 -9.69
N THR A 79 1.34 10.82 -10.17
CA THR A 79 2.32 9.78 -10.56
C THR A 79 2.73 8.92 -9.36
N LEU A 80 3.04 9.55 -8.23
CA LEU A 80 3.41 8.85 -7.00
C LEU A 80 2.22 8.05 -6.43
N ALA A 81 1.01 8.61 -6.46
CA ALA A 81 -0.21 7.94 -6.04
C ALA A 81 -0.48 6.69 -6.91
N LEU A 82 -0.34 6.78 -8.23
CA LEU A 82 -0.48 5.63 -9.13
C LEU A 82 0.55 4.53 -8.81
N THR A 83 1.80 4.91 -8.55
CA THR A 83 2.87 3.98 -8.22
C THR A 83 2.58 3.26 -6.90
N LEU A 84 2.23 4.00 -5.84
CA LEU A 84 1.89 3.42 -4.55
C LEU A 84 0.62 2.57 -4.60
N LYS A 85 -0.36 2.94 -5.43
CA LYS A 85 -1.54 2.11 -5.70
C LYS A 85 -1.15 0.75 -6.27
N GLY A 86 -0.29 0.73 -7.29
CA GLY A 86 0.19 -0.50 -7.92
C GLY A 86 0.95 -1.38 -6.93
N SER A 87 1.90 -0.79 -6.20
CA SER A 87 2.67 -1.51 -5.17
C SER A 87 1.77 -2.07 -4.06
N SER A 88 0.83 -1.27 -3.54
CA SER A 88 -0.15 -1.71 -2.53
C SER A 88 -1.03 -2.85 -3.03
N SER A 89 -1.51 -2.76 -4.27
CA SER A 89 -2.34 -3.82 -4.87
C SER A 89 -1.57 -5.13 -5.00
N SER A 90 -0.27 -5.09 -5.31
CA SER A 90 0.56 -6.29 -5.47
C SER A 90 0.69 -7.13 -4.20
N VAL A 91 0.53 -6.50 -3.02
CA VAL A 91 0.56 -7.16 -1.71
C VAL A 91 -0.83 -7.31 -1.09
N GLY A 92 -1.91 -7.04 -1.84
CA GLY A 92 -3.28 -7.07 -1.34
C GLY A 92 -3.64 -6.00 -0.32
N GLY A 93 -2.87 -4.90 -0.26
CA GLY A 93 -3.13 -3.73 0.58
C GLY A 93 -4.25 -2.84 0.02
N CYS A 94 -5.47 -3.36 -0.07
CA CYS A 94 -6.60 -2.76 -0.77
C CYS A 94 -6.97 -1.36 -0.26
N ARG A 95 -6.92 -1.12 1.05
CA ARG A 95 -7.24 0.19 1.63
C ARG A 95 -6.28 1.28 1.14
N MET A 96 -4.99 0.99 1.12
CA MET A 96 -3.98 1.92 0.66
C MET A 96 -4.13 2.15 -0.86
N ALA A 97 -4.39 1.09 -1.63
CA ALA A 97 -4.66 1.20 -3.05
C ALA A 97 -5.87 2.10 -3.35
N LEU A 98 -6.95 2.00 -2.56
CA LEU A 98 -8.12 2.86 -2.65
C LEU A 98 -7.79 4.32 -2.34
N ALA A 99 -7.10 4.58 -1.22
CA ALA A 99 -6.68 5.94 -0.83
C ALA A 99 -5.79 6.59 -1.90
N CYS A 100 -4.87 5.81 -2.49
CA CYS A 100 -4.03 6.28 -3.59
C CYS A 100 -4.84 6.56 -4.86
N SER A 101 -5.89 5.77 -5.14
CA SER A 101 -6.79 6.06 -6.26
C SER A 101 -7.50 7.40 -6.06
N GLN A 102 -8.03 7.64 -4.86
CA GLN A 102 -8.70 8.91 -4.52
C GLN A 102 -7.74 10.10 -4.59
N LEU A 103 -6.51 9.94 -4.08
CA LEU A 103 -5.48 10.99 -4.15
C LEU A 103 -5.15 11.35 -5.59
N ARG A 104 -5.01 10.35 -6.46
CA ARG A 104 -4.80 10.57 -7.90
C ARG A 104 -5.99 11.32 -8.51
N ASP A 105 -7.21 10.85 -8.27
CA ASP A 105 -8.40 11.45 -8.89
C ASP A 105 -8.55 12.93 -8.49
N VAL A 106 -8.26 13.28 -7.23
CA VAL A 106 -8.25 14.68 -6.76
C VAL A 106 -7.08 15.48 -7.36
N SER A 107 -5.91 14.86 -7.54
CA SER A 107 -4.76 15.52 -8.15
C SER A 107 -5.01 15.85 -9.62
N ASP A 108 -5.63 14.93 -10.36
CA ASP A 108 -6.00 15.13 -11.77
C ASP A 108 -7.02 16.28 -11.93
N VAL A 109 -7.93 16.46 -10.96
CA VAL A 109 -8.88 17.60 -10.97
C VAL A 109 -8.15 18.93 -10.74
N ASN A 110 -7.29 19.01 -9.73
CA ASN A 110 -6.59 20.26 -9.40
C ASN A 110 -5.57 20.68 -10.48
N ASP A 111 -4.99 19.73 -11.23
CA ASP A 111 -4.15 20.03 -12.41
C ASP A 111 -4.94 20.72 -13.54
N HIS A 112 -6.27 20.54 -13.58
CA HIS A 112 -7.13 21.11 -14.62
C HIS A 112 -7.87 22.38 -14.20
N GLU A 113 -7.82 22.75 -12.91
CA GLU A 113 -8.44 23.96 -12.37
C GLU A 113 -7.46 25.16 -12.29
N GLY A 114 -6.15 24.92 -12.47
CA GLY A 114 -5.09 25.94 -12.53
C GLY A 114 -4.81 26.54 -13.92
#